data_AF-U7QJQ0-F1
#
_entry.id   AF-U7QJQ0-F1
#
_cell.length_a   1.000
_cell.length_b   1.000
_cell.length_c   1.000
_cell.angle_alpha   90.00
_cell.angle_beta   90.00
_cell.angle_gamma   90.00
#
_symmetry.space_group_name_H-M   'P 1'
#
loop_
_entity.id
_entity.type
_entity.pdbx_description
1 polymer ?
#
loop_
_entity_poly.entity_id
_entity_poly.type
_entity_poly.pdbx_seq_one_letter_code
_entity_poly.pdbx_strand_id
1 'polypeptide(L)'
;MYQKARQNYVYAPMPVWIPPEQRTWDHPEHYGVSFIGSRDIQREALLAQVLNLGISLEIRGSAWNQAETPSSTLIKPEKTFYKTLVNQVNFLTTNGINAWYGKATYKRQTRIPDDYFQDAVKPKPNPQEYVNIIQQSRITLGINRYPSYQYPFSKPDTYSRMRDIEAPMMGACYLTEWTEGLEHLYELGEEIETYRTAEEMVDKIHKLEADPERRKKMRFQAHKRVFSQHTVVKNVDKIINKLGLKI
;
A
#
# COMPACT_ATOMS: atom_id res chain seq x y z
N MET A 1 12.70 4.33 -7.65
CA MET A 1 12.91 5.41 -6.63
C MET A 1 14.34 5.46 -6.07
N TYR A 2 14.87 4.38 -5.49
CA TYR A 2 16.17 4.38 -4.77
C TYR A 2 17.39 4.71 -5.64
N GLN A 3 17.43 4.22 -6.88
CA GLN A 3 18.50 4.57 -7.84
C GLN A 3 18.54 6.08 -8.13
N LYS A 4 17.38 6.72 -8.34
CA LYS A 4 17.28 8.17 -8.54
C LYS A 4 17.77 8.95 -7.31
N ALA A 5 17.54 8.42 -6.12
CA ALA A 5 18.01 8.99 -4.86
C ALA A 5 19.49 8.71 -4.56
N ARG A 6 20.22 8.02 -5.45
CA ARG A 6 21.60 7.54 -5.25
C ARG A 6 21.76 6.69 -3.98
N GLN A 7 20.68 6.05 -3.52
CA GLN A 7 20.66 5.14 -2.39
C GLN A 7 20.84 3.70 -2.87
N ASN A 8 21.99 3.43 -3.47
CA ASN A 8 22.26 2.17 -4.16
C ASN A 8 22.29 0.93 -3.24
N TYR A 9 22.34 1.14 -1.92
CA TYR A 9 22.44 0.09 -0.90
C TYR A 9 21.13 -0.15 -0.13
N VAL A 10 20.08 0.63 -0.40
CA VAL A 10 18.77 0.51 0.26
C VAL A 10 17.79 -0.14 -0.72
N TYR A 11 17.99 -1.43 -0.98
CA TYR A 11 17.09 -2.27 -1.80
C TYR A 11 16.46 -3.41 -1.00
N ALA A 12 16.69 -3.46 0.33
CA ALA A 12 16.12 -4.49 1.18
C ALA A 12 14.64 -4.18 1.47
N PRO A 13 13.77 -5.21 1.51
CA PRO A 13 12.39 -5.03 1.94
C PRO A 13 12.36 -4.44 3.36
N MET A 14 11.37 -3.59 3.61
CA MET A 14 11.21 -2.94 4.92
C MET A 14 11.08 -4.02 6.01
N PRO A 15 12.04 -4.13 6.96
CA PRO A 15 11.95 -5.14 7.99
C PRO A 15 10.72 -4.85 8.86
N VAL A 16 9.88 -5.86 9.05
CA VAL A 16 8.67 -5.80 9.87
C VAL A 16 8.78 -6.82 10.98
N TRP A 17 8.55 -6.36 12.21
CA TRP A 17 8.35 -7.23 13.35
C TRP A 17 6.85 -7.42 13.60
N ILE A 18 6.38 -8.66 13.48
CA ILE A 18 5.02 -9.08 13.87
C ILE A 18 5.15 -10.01 15.07
N PRO A 19 4.33 -9.98 16.12
CA PRO A 19 4.39 -10.94 17.22
C PRO A 19 4.22 -12.41 16.76
N PRO A 20 4.98 -13.39 17.32
CA PRO A 20 4.94 -14.80 16.86
C PRO A 20 3.53 -15.40 16.74
N GLU A 21 2.64 -15.08 17.67
CA GLU A 21 1.25 -15.54 17.73
C GLU A 21 0.39 -15.07 16.56
N GLN A 22 0.80 -14.00 15.86
CA GLN A 22 0.10 -13.45 14.70
C GLN A 22 0.67 -13.96 13.37
N ARG A 23 1.79 -14.69 13.41
CA ARG A 23 2.50 -15.16 12.22
C ARG A 23 2.05 -16.57 11.81
N THR A 24 0.75 -16.77 11.66
CA THR A 24 0.15 -18.04 11.20
C THR A 24 -0.47 -17.86 9.81
N TRP A 25 -0.81 -18.95 9.12
CA TRP A 25 -1.31 -18.91 7.74
C TRP A 25 -2.66 -19.58 7.51
N ASP A 26 -3.05 -20.52 8.37
CA ASP A 26 -4.33 -21.21 8.27
C ASP A 26 -5.37 -20.45 9.08
N HIS A 27 -6.18 -19.66 8.39
CA HIS A 27 -7.15 -18.73 8.98
C HIS A 27 -8.53 -18.94 8.38
N PRO A 28 -9.61 -18.78 9.17
CA PRO A 28 -10.95 -18.72 8.61
C PRO A 28 -11.15 -17.46 7.77
N GLU A 29 -12.12 -17.46 6.86
CA GLU A 29 -12.41 -16.32 5.99
C GLU A 29 -13.73 -15.65 6.41
N HIS A 30 -13.64 -14.68 7.32
CA HIS A 30 -14.79 -13.95 7.87
C HIS A 30 -15.08 -12.60 7.19
N TYR A 31 -14.11 -12.05 6.47
CA TYR A 31 -14.25 -10.77 5.77
C TYR A 31 -14.17 -10.96 4.25
N GLY A 32 -14.74 -10.02 3.50
CA GLY A 32 -14.70 -10.00 2.05
C GLY A 32 -13.33 -9.58 1.48
N VAL A 33 -13.38 -8.71 0.47
CA VAL A 33 -12.20 -8.06 -0.09
C VAL A 33 -11.92 -6.80 0.72
N SER A 34 -10.83 -6.78 1.47
CA SER A 34 -10.55 -5.72 2.44
C SER A 34 -9.34 -4.87 2.06
N PHE A 35 -9.46 -3.57 2.25
CA PHE A 35 -8.34 -2.64 2.21
C PHE A 35 -8.23 -1.87 3.53
N ILE A 36 -7.03 -1.87 4.13
CA ILE A 36 -6.73 -1.03 5.29
C ILE A 36 -5.63 -0.04 4.93
N GLY A 37 -5.96 1.25 4.88
CA GLY A 37 -5.03 2.34 4.60
C GLY A 37 -5.68 3.72 4.67
N SER A 38 -4.89 4.79 4.74
CA SER A 38 -5.42 6.15 4.76
C SER A 38 -6.01 6.57 3.41
N ARG A 39 -6.99 7.46 3.41
CA ARG A 39 -7.53 8.06 2.19
C ARG A 39 -6.55 9.09 1.61
N ASP A 40 -6.25 8.94 0.32
CA ASP A 40 -5.58 9.95 -0.50
C ASP A 40 -6.19 9.96 -1.90
N ILE A 41 -5.86 10.96 -2.73
CA ILE A 41 -6.53 11.14 -4.01
C ILE A 41 -6.28 10.00 -5.02
N GLN A 42 -5.16 9.28 -4.91
CA GLN A 42 -4.87 8.19 -5.83
C GLN A 42 -5.57 6.91 -5.39
N ARG A 43 -5.61 6.64 -4.08
CA ARG A 43 -6.35 5.50 -3.53
C ARG A 43 -7.84 5.66 -3.72
N GLU A 44 -8.41 6.84 -3.47
CA GLU A 44 -9.84 7.06 -3.66
C GLU A 44 -10.23 6.88 -5.14
N ALA A 45 -9.43 7.38 -6.08
CA ALA A 45 -9.72 7.19 -7.50
C ALA A 45 -9.60 5.73 -7.96
N LEU A 46 -8.60 4.99 -7.49
CA LEU A 46 -8.47 3.56 -7.78
C LEU A 46 -9.66 2.78 -7.22
N LEU A 47 -9.95 2.96 -5.93
CA LEU A 47 -11.01 2.21 -5.25
C LEU A 47 -12.40 2.57 -5.80
N ALA A 48 -12.62 3.82 -6.21
CA ALA A 48 -13.86 4.19 -6.90
C ALA A 48 -14.03 3.51 -8.25
N GLN A 49 -12.96 3.35 -9.04
CA GLN A 49 -13.03 2.57 -10.28
C GLN A 49 -13.41 1.11 -9.99
N VAL A 50 -12.82 0.51 -8.97
CA VAL A 50 -13.11 -0.88 -8.56
C VAL A 50 -14.56 -1.05 -8.09
N LEU A 51 -15.08 -0.10 -7.31
CA LEU A 51 -16.50 -0.07 -6.91
C LEU A 51 -17.43 0.08 -8.12
N ASN A 52 -17.12 0.99 -9.06
CA ASN A 52 -17.88 1.16 -10.30
C ASN A 52 -17.89 -0.09 -11.18
N LEU A 53 -16.85 -0.90 -11.11
CA LEU A 53 -16.75 -2.18 -11.83
C LEU A 53 -17.49 -3.33 -11.10
N GLY A 54 -18.18 -3.03 -10.00
CA GLY A 54 -19.11 -3.95 -9.33
C GLY A 54 -18.50 -4.80 -8.20
N ILE A 55 -17.26 -4.52 -7.79
CA ILE A 55 -16.67 -5.22 -6.64
C ILE A 55 -17.16 -4.62 -5.33
N SER A 56 -17.60 -5.49 -4.41
CA SER A 56 -17.85 -5.11 -3.02
C SER A 56 -16.55 -5.06 -2.24
N LEU A 57 -16.22 -3.88 -1.69
CA LEU A 57 -15.00 -3.66 -0.91
C LEU A 57 -15.34 -3.32 0.54
N GLU A 58 -14.47 -3.75 1.46
CA GLU A 58 -14.45 -3.29 2.83
C GLU A 58 -13.24 -2.37 3.07
N ILE A 59 -13.48 -1.06 3.08
CA ILE A 59 -12.45 -0.03 3.18
C ILE A 59 -12.35 0.46 4.63
N ARG A 60 -11.15 0.45 5.19
CA ARG A 60 -10.88 0.90 6.56
C ARG A 60 -9.64 1.77 6.62
N GLY A 61 -9.61 2.68 7.58
CA GLY A 61 -8.43 3.49 7.89
C GLY A 61 -8.77 4.97 8.03
N SER A 62 -7.72 5.79 8.12
CA SER A 62 -7.90 7.20 8.44
C SER A 62 -8.47 8.01 7.28
N ALA A 63 -9.30 9.02 7.59
CA ALA A 63 -9.84 10.00 6.65
C ALA A 63 -10.84 9.45 5.62
N TRP A 64 -11.40 8.26 5.83
CA TRP A 64 -12.53 7.75 5.04
C TRP A 64 -13.89 8.23 5.56
N ASN A 65 -14.00 8.53 6.86
CA ASN A 65 -15.22 9.04 7.50
C ASN A 65 -15.01 10.47 8.03
N GLN A 66 -15.99 11.35 7.84
CA GLN A 66 -15.94 12.76 8.31
C GLN A 66 -15.83 12.92 9.83
N ALA A 67 -16.28 11.92 10.59
CA ALA A 67 -16.17 11.92 12.05
C ALA A 67 -14.72 11.87 12.55
N GLU A 68 -13.77 11.48 11.69
CA GLU A 68 -12.36 11.60 11.97
C GLU A 68 -11.87 13.00 11.61
N THR A 69 -12.15 13.95 12.50
CA THR A 69 -11.42 15.22 12.53
C THR A 69 -9.93 14.91 12.43
N PRO A 70 -9.15 15.57 11.55
CA PRO A 70 -7.72 15.36 11.54
C PRO A 70 -7.21 15.69 12.94
N SER A 71 -6.71 14.69 13.66
CA SER A 71 -5.83 14.91 14.81
C SER A 71 -4.49 15.40 14.27
N SER A 72 -4.51 16.58 13.67
CA SER A 72 -3.34 17.39 13.41
C SER A 72 -3.51 18.66 14.24
N THR A 73 -3.18 18.56 15.53
CA THR A 73 -2.53 19.66 16.27
C THR A 73 -1.13 19.95 15.70
N LEU A 74 -0.98 19.89 14.37
CA LEU A 74 0.17 20.46 13.69
C LEU A 74 -0.14 21.94 13.60
N ILE A 75 0.59 22.73 14.39
CA ILE A 75 0.70 24.18 14.24
C ILE A 75 0.84 24.46 12.75
N LYS A 76 -0.19 25.02 12.11
CA LYS A 76 -0.10 25.43 10.71
C LYS A 76 0.98 26.53 10.69
N PRO A 77 2.12 26.33 10.02
CA PRO A 77 3.16 27.36 10.00
C PRO A 77 2.56 28.64 9.40
N GLU A 78 2.82 29.79 10.03
CA GLU A 78 2.38 31.08 9.51
C GLU A 78 2.84 31.24 8.07
N LYS A 79 1.86 31.37 7.17
CA LYS A 79 2.10 31.51 5.73
C LYS A 79 2.34 32.98 5.40
N THR A 80 3.58 33.44 5.54
CA THR A 80 3.97 34.74 4.96
C THR A 80 4.09 34.63 3.44
N PHE A 81 3.69 35.67 2.70
CA PHE A 81 3.80 35.73 1.24
C PHE A 81 5.24 35.47 0.76
N TYR A 82 6.22 36.07 1.43
CA TYR A 82 7.65 35.90 1.13
C TYR A 82 8.12 34.45 1.30
N LYS A 83 7.80 33.80 2.44
CA LYS A 83 8.12 32.38 2.67
C LYS A 83 7.45 31.48 1.64
N THR A 84 6.23 31.81 1.22
CA THR A 84 5.54 31.06 0.17
C THR A 84 6.25 31.18 -1.16
N LEU A 85 6.70 32.38 -1.55
CA LEU A 85 7.41 32.62 -2.80
C LEU A 85 8.77 31.91 -2.83
N VAL A 86 9.55 32.04 -1.75
CA VAL A 86 10.82 31.31 -1.56
C VAL A 86 10.60 29.79 -1.65
N ASN A 87 9.55 29.26 -1.02
CA ASN A 87 9.22 27.83 -1.10
C ASN A 87 8.83 27.39 -2.52
N GLN A 88 8.17 28.24 -3.32
CA GLN A 88 7.85 27.91 -4.72
C GLN A 88 9.10 27.95 -5.61
N VAL A 89 9.99 28.94 -5.41
CA VAL A 89 11.27 29.03 -6.13
C VAL A 89 12.14 27.82 -5.77
N ASN A 90 12.31 27.50 -4.49
CA ASN A 90 13.05 26.32 -4.04
C ASN A 90 12.43 25.02 -4.58
N PHE A 91 11.10 24.93 -4.65
CA PHE A 91 10.43 23.77 -5.21
C PHE A 91 10.73 23.62 -6.71
N LEU A 92 10.68 24.72 -7.48
CA LEU A 92 11.01 24.77 -8.90
C LEU A 92 12.47 24.41 -9.17
N THR A 93 13.42 24.97 -8.40
CA THR A 93 14.85 24.69 -8.57
C THR A 93 15.21 23.26 -8.18
N THR A 94 14.54 22.68 -7.19
CA THR A 94 14.83 21.32 -6.70
C THR A 94 14.14 20.23 -7.50
N ASN A 95 12.88 20.45 -7.93
CA ASN A 95 12.04 19.41 -8.56
C ASN A 95 11.77 19.66 -10.05
N GLY A 96 12.19 20.81 -10.58
CA GLY A 96 11.99 21.20 -11.97
C GLY A 96 10.57 21.68 -12.29
N ILE A 97 10.42 22.20 -13.51
CA ILE A 97 9.17 22.80 -13.99
C ILE A 97 8.04 21.77 -14.13
N ASN A 98 8.38 20.52 -14.49
CA ASN A 98 7.41 19.43 -14.65
C ASN A 98 6.70 19.10 -13.33
N ALA A 99 7.42 19.11 -12.20
CA ALA A 99 6.82 18.89 -10.89
C ALA A 99 5.92 20.06 -10.46
N TRP A 100 6.25 21.29 -10.87
CA TRP A 100 5.40 22.45 -10.61
C TRP A 100 4.11 22.42 -11.43
N TYR A 101 4.18 22.03 -12.70
CA TYR A 101 2.99 21.73 -13.50
C TYR A 101 2.16 20.60 -12.86
N GLY A 102 2.81 19.53 -12.43
CA GLY A 102 2.18 18.44 -11.67
C GLY A 102 1.45 18.94 -10.43
N LYS A 103 2.05 19.87 -9.67
CA LYS A 103 1.41 20.50 -8.51
C LYS A 103 0.17 21.32 -8.87
N ALA A 104 0.20 22.03 -10.00
CA ALA A 104 -0.95 22.80 -10.47
C ALA A 104 -2.10 21.89 -10.92
N THR A 105 -1.80 20.79 -11.64
CA THR A 105 -2.81 19.81 -12.07
C THR A 105 -3.36 19.00 -10.90
N TYR A 106 -2.54 18.68 -9.90
CA TYR A 106 -2.97 17.98 -8.69
C TYR A 106 -4.03 18.76 -7.90
N LYS A 107 -3.89 20.08 -7.84
CA LYS A 107 -4.89 20.97 -7.20
C LYS A 107 -6.22 21.02 -7.94
N ARG A 108 -6.24 20.67 -9.22
CA ARG A 108 -7.45 20.62 -10.05
C ARG A 108 -8.16 19.26 -9.98
N GLN A 109 -7.52 18.24 -9.41
CA GLN A 109 -8.18 16.95 -9.19
C GLN A 109 -9.28 17.12 -8.15
N THR A 110 -10.51 16.81 -8.55
CA THR A 110 -11.67 16.85 -7.65
C THR A 110 -11.63 15.66 -6.73
N ARG A 111 -11.80 15.91 -5.44
CA ARG A 111 -12.03 14.85 -4.46
C ARG A 111 -13.33 14.15 -4.79
N ILE A 112 -13.30 12.82 -4.71
CA ILE A 112 -14.55 12.04 -4.76
C ILE A 112 -15.32 12.32 -3.45
N PRO A 113 -16.63 12.60 -3.51
CA PRO A 113 -17.46 12.80 -2.33
C PRO A 113 -17.41 11.63 -1.33
N ASP A 114 -17.64 11.91 -0.05
CA ASP A 114 -17.51 10.90 1.02
C ASP A 114 -18.63 9.86 0.99
N ASP A 115 -19.84 10.30 0.66
CA ASP A 115 -21.04 9.49 0.47
C ASP A 115 -20.86 8.44 -0.63
N TYR A 116 -20.00 8.69 -1.62
CA TYR A 116 -19.66 7.72 -2.65
C TYR A 116 -19.12 6.39 -2.07
N PHE A 117 -18.40 6.44 -0.94
CA PHE A 117 -17.83 5.25 -0.31
C PHE A 117 -18.67 4.71 0.86
N GLN A 118 -19.84 5.29 1.15
CA GLN A 118 -20.58 5.03 2.39
C GLN A 118 -20.86 3.55 2.67
N ASP A 119 -21.15 2.76 1.63
CA ASP A 119 -21.46 1.33 1.76
C ASP A 119 -20.20 0.48 1.95
N ALA A 120 -19.07 0.95 1.42
CA ALA A 120 -17.78 0.27 1.44
C ALA A 120 -16.95 0.59 2.70
N VAL A 121 -17.05 1.82 3.23
CA VAL A 121 -16.27 2.21 4.42
C VAL A 121 -16.80 1.51 5.65
N LYS A 122 -15.91 0.85 6.38
CA LYS A 122 -16.17 0.23 7.69
C LYS A 122 -15.42 1.01 8.79
N PRO A 123 -15.81 0.84 10.07
CA PRO A 123 -15.12 1.48 11.19
C PRO A 123 -13.61 1.21 11.18
N LYS A 124 -12.84 2.19 11.66
CA LYS A 124 -11.39 2.04 11.81
C LYS A 124 -11.10 0.93 12.83
N PRO A 125 -10.28 -0.08 12.49
CA PRO A 125 -10.06 -1.23 13.34
C PRO A 125 -9.20 -0.86 14.54
N ASN A 126 -9.48 -1.49 15.68
CA ASN A 126 -8.53 -1.56 16.79
C ASN A 126 -7.35 -2.51 16.45
N PRO A 127 -6.28 -2.58 17.27
CA PRO A 127 -5.12 -3.41 16.95
C PRO A 127 -5.42 -4.90 16.73
N GLN A 128 -6.34 -5.50 17.50
CA GLN A 128 -6.70 -6.91 17.34
C GLN A 128 -7.55 -7.12 16.08
N GLU A 129 -8.52 -6.24 15.83
CA GLU A 129 -9.33 -6.26 14.62
C GLU A 129 -8.46 -6.10 13.37
N TYR A 130 -7.44 -5.24 13.42
CA TYR A 130 -6.51 -5.03 12.31
C TYR A 130 -5.85 -6.35 11.89
N VAL A 131 -5.36 -7.12 12.86
CA VAL A 131 -4.78 -8.44 12.63
C VAL A 131 -5.83 -9.39 12.06
N ASN A 132 -7.00 -9.48 12.69
CA ASN A 132 -8.07 -10.37 12.25
C ASN A 132 -8.51 -10.06 10.83
N ILE A 133 -8.65 -8.79 10.45
CA ILE A 133 -9.05 -8.40 9.09
C ILE A 133 -7.99 -8.82 8.09
N ILE A 134 -6.69 -8.60 8.35
CA ILE A 134 -5.64 -9.01 7.42
C ILE A 134 -5.59 -10.53 7.27
N GLN A 135 -5.70 -11.27 8.38
CA GLN A 135 -5.67 -12.73 8.41
C GLN A 135 -6.91 -13.35 7.75
N GLN A 136 -8.10 -12.83 8.08
CA GLN A 136 -9.38 -13.48 7.82
C GLN A 136 -10.17 -12.85 6.66
N SER A 137 -9.62 -11.87 5.93
CA SER A 137 -10.21 -11.43 4.67
C SER A 137 -9.98 -12.47 3.59
N ARG A 138 -11.01 -12.78 2.79
CA ARG A 138 -10.86 -13.60 1.59
C ARG A 138 -9.73 -13.05 0.71
N ILE A 139 -9.66 -11.73 0.55
CA ILE A 139 -8.56 -11.07 -0.16
C ILE A 139 -8.16 -9.81 0.61
N THR A 140 -6.87 -9.69 0.94
CA THR A 140 -6.30 -8.47 1.53
C THR A 140 -5.62 -7.67 0.43
N LEU A 141 -6.08 -6.44 0.23
CA LEU A 141 -5.57 -5.54 -0.81
C LEU A 141 -4.35 -4.74 -0.34
N GLY A 142 -3.34 -4.66 -1.21
CA GLY A 142 -2.22 -3.74 -1.14
C GLY A 142 -2.29 -2.69 -2.25
N ILE A 143 -2.07 -1.41 -1.91
CA ILE A 143 -2.02 -0.32 -2.90
C ILE A 143 -0.68 0.39 -2.77
N ASN A 144 0.15 0.34 -3.79
CA ASN A 144 1.55 0.80 -3.75
C ASN A 144 1.74 2.19 -4.37
N ARG A 145 0.79 2.68 -5.17
CA ARG A 145 0.77 4.06 -5.69
C ARG A 145 0.69 5.11 -4.60
N TYR A 146 1.39 6.22 -4.77
CA TYR A 146 1.40 7.33 -3.81
C TYR A 146 1.25 8.69 -4.48
N PRO A 147 0.56 9.64 -3.80
CA PRO A 147 0.54 11.03 -4.20
C PRO A 147 1.92 11.63 -4.45
N SER A 148 2.16 12.11 -5.67
CA SER A 148 3.39 12.80 -6.03
C SER A 148 3.11 13.89 -7.05
N TYR A 149 3.82 15.01 -6.94
CA TYR A 149 3.82 16.05 -7.97
C TYR A 149 4.80 15.73 -9.11
N GLN A 150 5.72 14.79 -8.90
CA GLN A 150 6.71 14.39 -9.91
C GLN A 150 6.11 13.44 -10.95
N TYR A 151 4.99 12.80 -10.63
CA TYR A 151 4.32 11.84 -11.49
C TYR A 151 2.88 12.27 -11.75
N PRO A 152 2.39 12.15 -12.99
CA PRO A 152 1.03 12.55 -13.31
C PRO A 152 0.02 11.66 -12.59
N PHE A 153 -1.15 12.22 -12.27
CA PHE A 153 -2.23 11.50 -11.59
C PHE A 153 -2.67 10.23 -12.33
N SER A 154 -2.70 10.28 -13.67
CA SER A 154 -3.08 9.15 -14.53
C SER A 154 -2.04 8.04 -14.62
N LYS A 155 -0.77 8.32 -14.26
CA LYS A 155 0.31 7.34 -14.25
C LYS A 155 1.14 7.56 -12.98
N PRO A 156 0.58 7.17 -11.82
CA PRO A 156 1.28 7.32 -10.56
C PRO A 156 2.52 6.41 -10.54
N ASP A 157 3.54 6.83 -9.79
CA ASP A 157 4.65 5.93 -9.45
C ASP A 157 4.27 5.07 -8.24
N THR A 158 4.94 3.94 -8.12
CA THR A 158 4.68 2.92 -7.10
C THR A 158 5.98 2.57 -6.41
N TYR A 159 5.89 2.10 -5.17
CA TYR A 159 7.02 1.48 -4.47
C TYR A 159 6.49 0.45 -3.48
N SER A 160 7.30 -0.57 -3.20
CA SER A 160 6.90 -1.61 -2.24
C SER A 160 6.75 -1.01 -0.84
N ARG A 161 5.67 -1.38 -0.16
CA ARG A 161 5.34 -0.89 1.18
C ARG A 161 5.47 -1.98 2.23
N MET A 162 5.41 -1.54 3.49
CA MET A 162 5.35 -2.43 4.66
C MET A 162 4.33 -3.57 4.50
N ARG A 163 3.15 -3.27 3.92
CA ARG A 163 2.07 -4.24 3.72
C ARG A 163 2.48 -5.42 2.82
N ASP A 164 3.43 -5.22 1.91
CA ASP A 164 3.91 -6.28 1.01
C ASP A 164 4.70 -7.37 1.76
N ILE A 165 5.16 -7.10 2.99
CA ILE A 165 5.77 -8.11 3.89
C ILE A 165 4.79 -8.48 5.01
N GLU A 166 4.14 -7.49 5.60
CA GLU A 166 3.26 -7.63 6.76
C GLU A 166 2.08 -8.58 6.49
N ALA A 167 1.38 -8.41 5.35
CA ALA A 167 0.21 -9.23 5.04
C ALA A 167 0.58 -10.70 4.77
N PRO A 168 1.59 -11.02 3.93
CA PRO A 168 2.07 -12.40 3.78
C PRO A 168 2.59 -13.02 5.08
N MET A 169 3.26 -12.25 5.94
CA MET A 169 3.77 -12.75 7.24
C MET A 169 2.65 -13.10 8.22
N MET A 170 1.51 -12.42 8.13
CA MET A 170 0.28 -12.77 8.84
C MET A 170 -0.59 -13.79 8.08
N GLY A 171 -0.14 -14.33 6.95
CA GLY A 171 -0.88 -15.38 6.25
C GLY A 171 -2.10 -14.91 5.44
N ALA A 172 -2.08 -13.67 4.96
CA ALA A 172 -3.14 -13.14 4.12
C ALA A 172 -3.09 -13.72 2.70
N CYS A 173 -4.26 -13.89 2.07
CA CYS A 173 -4.35 -14.02 0.61
C CYS A 173 -4.15 -12.62 0.02
N TYR A 174 -2.95 -12.34 -0.45
CA TYR A 174 -2.50 -10.97 -0.73
C TYR A 174 -2.55 -10.63 -2.22
N LEU A 175 -3.31 -9.59 -2.56
CA LEU A 175 -3.39 -9.00 -3.90
C LEU A 175 -2.91 -7.55 -3.83
N THR A 176 -1.80 -7.23 -4.47
CA THR A 176 -1.16 -5.91 -4.35
C THR A 176 -0.91 -5.24 -5.69
N GLU A 177 -0.90 -3.91 -5.70
CA GLU A 177 -0.50 -3.16 -6.88
C GLU A 177 0.96 -3.46 -7.23
N TRP A 178 1.20 -3.84 -8.48
CA TRP A 178 2.53 -4.15 -8.95
C TRP A 178 3.44 -2.94 -8.84
N THR A 179 4.67 -3.20 -8.42
CA THR A 179 5.77 -2.25 -8.42
C THR A 179 7.06 -2.99 -8.66
N GLU A 180 8.03 -2.30 -9.27
CA GLU A 180 9.38 -2.82 -9.47
C GLU A 180 9.97 -3.35 -8.15
N GLY A 181 10.53 -4.56 -8.21
CA GLY A 181 11.18 -5.23 -7.10
C GLY A 181 10.31 -6.25 -6.37
N LEU A 182 8.99 -6.30 -6.59
CA LEU A 182 8.14 -7.36 -6.01
C LEU A 182 8.55 -8.75 -6.51
N GLU A 183 9.00 -8.85 -7.76
CA GLU A 183 9.58 -10.05 -8.37
C GLU A 183 10.88 -10.53 -7.67
N HIS A 184 11.52 -9.69 -6.86
CA HIS A 184 12.66 -10.10 -6.03
C HIS A 184 12.23 -10.57 -4.64
N LEU A 185 10.98 -10.31 -4.25
CA LEU A 185 10.43 -10.71 -2.97
C LEU A 185 9.64 -12.02 -3.08
N TYR A 186 8.97 -12.23 -4.21
CA TYR A 186 7.99 -13.30 -4.40
C TYR A 186 8.00 -13.89 -5.81
N GLU A 187 7.50 -15.11 -5.93
CA GLU A 187 7.01 -15.66 -7.19
C GLU A 187 5.58 -15.15 -7.46
N LEU A 188 5.44 -14.23 -8.42
CA LEU A 188 4.19 -13.50 -8.66
C LEU A 188 3.15 -14.41 -9.33
N GLY A 189 1.92 -14.37 -8.82
CA GLY A 189 0.81 -15.23 -9.24
C GLY A 189 0.71 -16.55 -8.45
N GLU A 190 1.80 -16.95 -7.77
CA GLU A 190 1.85 -18.15 -6.92
C GLU A 190 1.85 -17.81 -5.43
N GLU A 191 2.78 -16.95 -5.00
CA GLU A 191 2.96 -16.57 -3.59
C GLU A 191 2.12 -15.35 -3.23
N ILE A 192 2.05 -14.36 -4.12
CA ILE A 192 1.15 -13.21 -4.02
C ILE A 192 0.58 -12.92 -5.40
N GLU A 193 -0.58 -12.28 -5.49
CA GLU A 193 -1.12 -11.82 -6.76
C GLU A 193 -0.85 -10.32 -6.95
N THR A 194 -0.70 -9.89 -8.21
CA THR A 194 -0.49 -8.47 -8.52
C THR A 194 -1.41 -7.95 -9.61
N TYR A 195 -1.66 -6.64 -9.58
CA TYR A 195 -2.43 -5.91 -10.60
C TYR A 195 -1.75 -4.58 -10.96
N ARG A 196 -2.04 -4.04 -12.15
CA ARG A 196 -1.57 -2.71 -12.60
C ARG A 196 -2.70 -1.72 -12.79
N THR A 197 -3.89 -2.21 -13.10
CA THR A 197 -5.08 -1.38 -13.34
C THR A 197 -6.25 -1.82 -12.45
N ALA A 198 -7.30 -1.00 -12.41
CA ALA A 198 -8.52 -1.36 -11.69
C ALA A 198 -9.16 -2.61 -12.31
N GLU A 199 -9.19 -2.71 -13.64
CA GLU A 199 -9.74 -3.85 -14.38
C GLU A 199 -8.97 -5.14 -14.09
N GLU A 200 -7.63 -5.08 -14.07
CA GLU A 200 -6.81 -6.20 -13.64
C GLU A 200 -7.09 -6.58 -12.18
N MET A 201 -7.23 -5.60 -11.28
CA MET A 201 -7.58 -5.89 -9.89
C MET A 201 -8.90 -6.64 -9.80
N VAL A 202 -9.93 -6.20 -10.53
CA VAL A 202 -11.26 -6.83 -10.57
C VAL A 202 -11.19 -8.26 -11.12
N ASP A 203 -10.48 -8.48 -12.24
CA ASP A 203 -10.27 -9.81 -12.81
C ASP A 203 -9.58 -10.75 -11.81
N LYS A 204 -8.52 -10.27 -11.13
CA LYS A 204 -7.81 -11.04 -10.11
C LYS A 204 -8.67 -11.32 -8.88
N ILE A 205 -9.50 -10.36 -8.45
CA ILE A 205 -10.46 -10.55 -7.37
C ILE A 205 -11.43 -11.68 -7.73
N HIS A 206 -12.08 -11.63 -8.89
CA HIS A 206 -13.01 -12.69 -9.31
C HIS A 206 -12.34 -14.07 -9.36
N LYS A 207 -11.14 -14.16 -9.94
CA LYS A 207 -10.38 -15.42 -10.00
C LYS A 207 -10.01 -15.96 -8.63
N LEU A 208 -9.65 -15.08 -7.69
CA LEU A 208 -9.33 -15.49 -6.32
C LEU A 208 -10.59 -15.84 -5.53
N GLU A 209 -11.69 -15.12 -5.67
CA GLU A 209 -12.95 -15.41 -4.99
C GLU A 209 -13.55 -16.77 -5.41
N ALA A 210 -13.44 -17.11 -6.70
CA ALA A 210 -13.94 -18.37 -7.25
C ALA A 210 -13.15 -19.62 -6.82
N ASP A 211 -11.95 -19.46 -6.25
CA ASP A 211 -11.04 -20.59 -5.98
C ASP A 211 -10.47 -20.54 -4.54
N PRO A 212 -11.20 -21.10 -3.55
CA PRO A 212 -10.74 -21.16 -2.16
C PRO A 212 -9.43 -21.94 -1.98
N GLU A 213 -9.20 -23.00 -2.76
CA GLU A 213 -7.98 -23.80 -2.68
C GLU A 213 -6.77 -23.01 -3.17
N ARG A 214 -6.92 -22.22 -4.23
CA ARG A 214 -5.90 -21.29 -4.68
C ARG A 214 -5.58 -20.24 -3.63
N ARG A 215 -6.58 -19.66 -2.96
CA ARG A 215 -6.34 -18.72 -1.85
C ARG A 215 -5.56 -19.39 -0.72
N LYS A 216 -5.96 -20.58 -0.29
CA LYS A 216 -5.27 -21.35 0.76
C LYS A 216 -3.83 -21.65 0.40
N LYS A 217 -3.59 -22.12 -0.83
CA LYS A 217 -2.25 -22.37 -1.36
C LYS A 217 -1.40 -21.10 -1.38
N MET A 218 -1.95 -19.98 -1.86
CA MET A 218 -1.25 -18.70 -1.91
C MET A 218 -0.84 -18.24 -0.51
N ARG A 219 -1.75 -18.26 0.47
CA ARG A 219 -1.45 -17.93 1.88
C ARG A 219 -0.27 -18.72 2.42
N PHE A 220 -0.29 -20.04 2.24
CA PHE A 220 0.78 -20.92 2.70
C PHE A 220 2.13 -20.61 2.04
N GLN A 221 2.16 -20.43 0.71
CA GLN A 221 3.41 -20.18 -0.02
C GLN A 221 3.98 -18.80 0.31
N ALA A 222 3.15 -17.76 0.37
CA ALA A 222 3.58 -16.41 0.77
C ALA A 222 4.18 -16.40 2.18
N HIS A 223 3.48 -17.06 3.12
CA HIS A 223 3.91 -17.18 4.51
C HIS A 223 5.24 -17.91 4.62
N LYS A 224 5.39 -19.06 3.93
CA LYS A 224 6.64 -19.81 3.86
C LYS A 224 7.78 -18.96 3.26
N ARG A 225 7.52 -18.17 2.23
CA ARG A 225 8.51 -17.25 1.60
C ARG A 225 9.02 -16.22 2.60
N VAL A 226 8.12 -15.47 3.25
CA VAL A 226 8.55 -14.42 4.19
C VAL A 226 9.27 -14.95 5.41
N PHE A 227 8.85 -16.11 5.93
CA PHE A 227 9.53 -16.75 7.06
C PHE A 227 10.94 -17.23 6.72
N SER A 228 11.16 -17.69 5.50
CA SER A 228 12.47 -18.17 5.07
C SER A 228 13.43 -17.04 4.70
N GLN A 229 12.91 -15.93 4.15
CA GLN A 229 13.77 -14.92 3.51
C GLN A 229 13.64 -13.49 4.03
N HIS A 230 12.50 -13.12 4.61
CA HIS A 230 12.15 -11.72 4.88
C HIS A 230 11.91 -11.42 6.36
N THR A 231 12.43 -12.27 7.26
CA THR A 231 12.48 -11.96 8.69
C THR A 231 13.47 -10.84 8.96
N VAL A 232 13.32 -10.16 10.11
CA VAL A 232 14.23 -9.08 10.52
C VAL A 232 15.68 -9.56 10.51
N VAL A 233 15.96 -10.73 11.10
CA VAL A 233 17.31 -11.33 11.13
C VAL A 233 17.86 -11.53 9.72
N LYS A 234 17.10 -12.17 8.82
CA LYS A 234 17.53 -12.41 7.44
C LYS A 234 17.77 -11.11 6.66
N ASN A 235 16.94 -10.10 6.87
CA ASN A 235 17.12 -8.80 6.22
C ASN A 235 18.34 -8.05 6.75
N VAL A 236 18.60 -8.12 8.05
CA VAL A 236 19.82 -7.57 8.66
C VAL A 236 21.05 -8.30 8.12
N ASP A 237 21.05 -9.64 8.06
CA ASP A 237 22.13 -10.43 7.46
C ASP A 237 22.41 -10.03 6.01
N LYS A 238 21.35 -9.83 5.20
CA LYS A 238 21.49 -9.36 3.80
C LYS A 238 22.17 -7.98 3.75
N ILE A 239 21.78 -7.05 4.62
CA ILE A 239 22.37 -5.71 4.69
C ILE A 239 23.84 -5.78 5.09
N ILE A 240 24.17 -6.54 6.14
CA ILE A 240 25.54 -6.75 6.64
C ILE A 240 26.42 -7.28 5.52
N ASN A 241 25.99 -8.36 4.87
CA ASN A 241 26.72 -9.00 3.77
C ASN A 241 26.88 -8.05 2.58
N LYS A 242 25.84 -7.30 2.22
CA LYS A 242 25.88 -6.36 1.09
C LYS A 242 26.83 -5.18 1.35
N LEU A 243 26.91 -4.72 2.59
CA LEU A 243 27.78 -3.62 3.01
C LEU A 243 29.22 -4.08 3.33
N GLY A 244 29.48 -5.39 3.36
CA GLY A 244 30.77 -5.94 3.75
C GLY A 244 31.13 -5.65 5.21
N LEU A 245 30.13 -5.48 6.07
CA LEU A 245 30.33 -5.25 7.50
C LEU A 245 30.76 -6.56 8.16
N LYS A 246 31.80 -6.51 8.99
CA LYS A 246 32.18 -7.62 9.88
C LYS A 246 31.54 -7.34 11.24
N ILE A 247 30.63 -8.21 11.68
CA ILE A 247 30.01 -8.18 13.01
C ILE A 247 30.56 -9.35 13.82
#